data_AF-A0A6N8HGX0-F1
#
_entry.id   AF-A0A6N8HGX0-F1
#
_cell.length_a   1.000
_cell.length_b   1.000
_cell.length_c   1.000
_cell.angle_alpha   90.00
_cell.angle_beta   90.00
_cell.angle_gamma   90.00
#
_symmetry.space_group_name_H-M   'P 1'
#
loop_
_entity.id
_entity.type
_entity.pdbx_description
1 polymer ?
#
loop_
_entity_poly.entity_id
_entity_poly.type
_entity_poly.pdbx_seq_one_letter_code
_entity_poly.pdbx_strand_id
1 'polypeptide(L)'
;MKNYKYTSLAELNAVLKLYNIEADKGKENSRVAKHNGLLYHTLDEKGNRVGVPIKASRFYDKPTMKSLEKKFAVNEIKRQSDKSRIKNVIDTVFLKNNIIILPQLIKQLQKEGIDTVLRQNEVGLIYGVTFVDHKTKSVFNGSSVGKEYSAKGLQGRCNANQDKKTAEDEKVAISRQELIEVLQEYKDKFQFNELPKFIDLLMKSENDYQCVPKEFKRRRKKKDLR
;
A
#
# COMPACT_ATOMS: atom_id res chain seq x y z
N MET A 1 6.04 20.74 1.81
CA MET A 1 4.71 20.39 2.38
C MET A 1 3.60 21.42 2.08
N LYS A 2 3.88 22.74 2.04
CA LYS A 2 2.85 23.78 1.81
C LYS A 2 2.00 23.57 0.55
N ASN A 3 2.57 22.99 -0.50
CA ASN A 3 1.91 22.86 -1.80
C ASN A 3 1.06 21.60 -1.96
N TYR A 4 1.06 20.69 -0.97
CA TYR A 4 0.20 19.50 -1.05
C TYR A 4 -1.27 19.82 -0.74
N LYS A 5 -2.15 19.23 -1.53
CA LYS A 5 -3.61 19.33 -1.44
C LYS A 5 -4.17 18.14 -0.66
N TYR A 6 -4.12 18.25 0.66
CA TYR A 6 -4.73 17.34 1.63
C TYR A 6 -5.99 18.00 2.25
N THR A 7 -6.96 17.18 2.69
CA THR A 7 -8.23 17.67 3.27
C THR A 7 -8.60 17.02 4.60
N SER A 8 -7.72 16.19 5.13
CA SER A 8 -7.82 15.71 6.50
C SER A 8 -6.46 15.66 7.18
N LEU A 9 -6.46 15.61 8.52
CA LEU A 9 -5.24 15.38 9.30
C LEU A 9 -4.58 14.05 8.91
N ALA A 10 -5.40 13.05 8.60
CA ALA A 10 -4.92 11.72 8.26
C ALA A 10 -4.21 11.70 6.89
N GLU A 11 -4.67 12.51 5.93
CA GLU A 11 -3.99 12.74 4.65
C GLU A 11 -2.75 13.63 4.80
N LEU A 12 -2.80 14.64 5.67
CA LEU A 12 -1.61 15.41 6.03
C LEU A 12 -0.52 14.48 6.58
N ASN A 13 -0.89 13.61 7.53
CA ASN A 13 0.03 12.62 8.10
C ASN A 13 0.56 11.64 7.07
N ALA A 14 -0.18 11.31 6.01
CA ALA A 14 0.35 10.50 4.91
C ALA A 14 1.55 11.20 4.24
N VAL A 15 1.47 12.52 4.02
CA VAL A 15 2.60 13.29 3.49
C VAL A 15 3.71 13.45 4.52
N LEU A 16 3.38 13.75 5.78
CA LEU A 16 4.38 13.98 6.83
C LEU A 16 5.21 12.73 7.11
N LYS A 17 4.59 11.54 7.06
CA LYS A 17 5.27 10.25 7.30
C LYS A 17 6.36 9.96 6.28
N LEU A 18 6.24 10.46 5.04
CA LEU A 18 7.31 10.36 4.03
C LEU A 18 8.59 11.12 4.45
N TYR A 19 8.47 12.02 5.43
CA TYR A 19 9.57 12.79 6.00
C TYR A 19 9.79 12.46 7.48
N ASN A 20 9.34 11.29 7.95
CA ASN A 20 9.47 10.84 9.34
C ASN A 20 8.89 11.83 10.37
N ILE A 21 7.75 12.44 10.04
CA ILE A 21 7.04 13.37 10.92
C ILE A 21 5.59 12.90 11.07
N GLU A 22 5.01 13.07 12.25
CA GLU A 22 3.59 12.87 12.51
C GLU A 22 2.98 14.08 13.22
N ALA A 23 1.80 14.51 12.77
CA ALA A 23 0.99 15.48 13.49
C ALA A 23 -0.09 14.77 14.32
N ASP A 24 -0.09 15.02 15.63
CA ASP A 24 -0.96 14.38 16.62
C ASP A 24 -1.83 15.41 17.35
N LYS A 25 -3.12 15.11 17.52
CA LYS A 25 -4.05 15.91 18.34
C LYS A 25 -3.90 15.61 19.84
N GLY A 26 -3.12 14.60 20.19
CA GLY A 26 -3.00 14.08 21.53
C GLY A 26 -4.17 13.17 21.89
N LYS A 27 -4.05 12.48 23.03
CA LYS A 27 -5.12 11.62 23.57
C LYS A 27 -6.39 12.44 23.83
N GLU A 28 -7.55 11.81 23.72
CA GLU A 28 -8.87 12.45 23.83
C GLU A 28 -9.04 13.30 25.10
N ASN A 29 -8.47 12.88 26.23
CA ASN A 29 -8.52 13.59 27.51
C ASN A 29 -7.34 14.54 27.77
N SER A 30 -6.44 14.72 26.80
CA SER A 30 -5.25 15.57 26.96
C SER A 30 -5.60 17.06 26.89
N ARG A 31 -4.77 17.91 27.52
CA ARG A 31 -4.88 19.37 27.38
C ARG A 31 -4.80 19.82 25.91
N VAL A 32 -4.04 19.10 25.08
CA VAL A 32 -3.89 19.40 23.66
C VAL A 32 -5.22 19.19 22.94
N ALA A 33 -5.86 18.04 23.11
CA ALA A 33 -7.16 17.75 22.51
C ALA A 33 -8.24 18.73 22.96
N LYS A 34 -8.31 19.05 24.27
CA LYS A 34 -9.27 20.03 24.83
C LYS A 34 -9.16 21.42 24.21
N HIS A 35 -7.96 21.84 23.84
CA HIS A 35 -7.73 23.14 23.20
C HIS A 35 -7.60 23.06 21.68
N ASN A 36 -8.01 21.93 21.06
CA ASN A 36 -7.85 21.65 19.64
C ASN A 36 -6.41 21.94 19.13
N GLY A 37 -5.43 21.64 19.98
CA GLY A 37 -4.01 21.78 19.71
C GLY A 37 -3.49 20.68 18.79
N LEU A 38 -2.28 20.89 18.29
CA LEU A 38 -1.59 19.93 17.44
C LEU A 38 -0.11 19.87 17.85
N LEU A 39 0.42 18.65 17.95
CA LEU A 39 1.82 18.36 18.25
C LEU A 39 2.45 17.71 17.03
N TYR A 40 3.71 18.06 16.75
CA TYR A 40 4.51 17.43 15.72
C TYR A 40 5.57 16.55 16.40
N HIS A 41 5.56 15.27 16.04
CA HIS A 41 6.50 14.26 16.49
C HIS A 41 7.45 13.91 15.35
N THR A 42 8.72 13.69 15.68
CA THR A 42 9.65 12.99 14.81
C THR A 42 9.46 11.48 14.97
N LEU A 43 9.61 10.74 13.89
CA LEU A 43 9.50 9.29 13.85
C LEU A 43 10.87 8.65 13.60
N ASP A 44 11.09 7.46 14.14
CA ASP A 44 12.20 6.59 13.72
C ASP A 44 11.89 5.88 12.39
N GLU A 45 12.85 5.09 11.90
CA GLU A 45 12.69 4.28 10.68
C GLU A 45 11.57 3.23 10.78
N LYS A 46 11.19 2.85 12.00
CA LYS A 46 10.10 1.92 12.29
C LYS A 46 8.74 2.63 12.45
N GLY A 47 8.70 3.95 12.35
CA GLY A 47 7.50 4.76 12.51
C GLY A 47 7.10 5.03 13.98
N ASN A 48 7.96 4.74 14.95
CA ASN A 48 7.73 5.06 16.36
C ASN A 48 8.09 6.51 16.66
N ARG A 49 7.36 7.14 17.58
CA ARG A 49 7.61 8.52 18.01
C ARG A 49 8.90 8.59 18.81
N VAL A 50 9.80 9.50 18.41
CA VAL A 50 11.08 9.75 19.07
C VAL A 50 11.19 11.22 19.46
N GLY A 51 11.83 11.48 20.60
CA GLY A 51 12.13 12.84 21.05
C GLY A 51 10.93 13.60 21.62
N VAL A 52 11.13 14.90 21.83
CA VAL A 52 10.13 15.78 22.43
C VAL A 52 9.23 16.39 21.35
N PRO A 53 7.89 16.29 21.47
CA PRO A 53 7.00 16.90 20.49
C PRO A 53 7.07 18.43 20.48
N ILE A 54 6.97 18.99 19.28
CA ILE A 54 6.91 20.44 19.07
C ILE A 54 5.46 20.87 18.89
N LYS A 55 5.02 21.85 19.68
CA LYS A 55 3.67 22.43 19.54
C LYS A 55 3.52 23.14 18.20
N ALA A 56 2.41 22.91 17.50
CA ALA A 56 2.10 23.55 16.23
C ALA A 56 2.15 25.09 16.30
N SER A 57 1.80 25.68 17.44
CA SER A 57 1.84 27.13 17.66
C SER A 57 3.25 27.73 17.73
N ARG A 58 4.29 26.90 17.93
CA ARG A 58 5.69 27.35 17.95
C ARG A 58 6.29 27.54 16.56
N PHE A 59 5.70 26.94 15.52
CA PHE A 59 6.17 27.15 14.16
C PHE A 59 5.76 28.54 13.66
N TYR A 60 6.61 29.14 12.84
CA TYR A 60 6.37 30.45 12.22
C TYR A 60 5.02 30.50 11.47
N ASP A 61 4.73 29.48 10.67
CA ASP A 61 3.49 29.38 9.89
C ASP A 61 2.27 28.98 10.72
N LYS A 62 2.46 28.65 12.02
CA LYS A 62 1.44 28.19 12.96
C LYS A 62 0.45 27.19 12.32
N PRO A 63 0.91 26.01 11.83
CA PRO A 63 0.08 24.96 11.23
C PRO A 63 -0.78 24.24 12.30
N THR A 64 -1.61 25.03 12.97
CA THR A 64 -2.58 24.64 13.99
C THR A 64 -3.80 24.03 13.33
N MET A 65 -4.59 23.26 14.09
CA MET A 65 -5.79 22.61 13.56
C MET A 65 -6.72 23.59 12.83
N LYS A 66 -6.98 24.76 13.43
CA LYS A 66 -7.79 25.84 12.84
C LYS A 66 -7.28 26.32 11.47
N SER A 67 -5.95 26.45 11.31
CA SER A 67 -5.34 26.86 10.04
C SER A 67 -5.44 25.76 8.98
N LEU A 68 -5.30 24.49 9.40
CA LEU A 68 -5.36 23.32 8.54
C LEU A 68 -6.78 23.08 8.04
N GLU A 69 -7.80 23.23 8.89
CA GLU A 69 -9.22 23.09 8.50
C GLU A 69 -9.63 24.07 7.40
N LYS A 70 -9.22 25.34 7.51
CA LYS A 70 -9.43 26.32 6.42
C LYS A 70 -8.77 25.87 5.12
N LYS A 71 -7.56 25.32 5.22
CA LYS A 71 -6.83 24.81 4.07
C LYS A 71 -7.48 23.56 3.49
N PHE A 72 -8.03 22.67 4.31
CA PHE A 72 -8.74 21.47 3.88
C PHE A 72 -9.92 21.84 2.98
N ALA A 73 -10.75 22.81 3.39
CA ALA A 73 -11.89 23.26 2.58
C ALA A 73 -11.46 23.78 1.20
N VAL A 74 -10.41 24.61 1.15
CA VAL A 74 -9.87 25.15 -0.12
C VAL A 74 -9.27 24.03 -0.98
N ASN A 75 -8.55 23.11 -0.36
CA ASN A 75 -7.90 22.00 -1.05
C ASN A 75 -8.89 20.99 -1.62
N GLU A 76 -10.04 20.78 -0.95
CA GLU A 76 -11.08 19.86 -1.41
C GLU A 76 -11.57 20.26 -2.80
N ILE A 77 -11.78 21.55 -3.04
CA ILE A 77 -12.19 22.07 -4.35
C ILE A 77 -11.03 21.95 -5.35
N LYS A 78 -9.83 22.40 -4.97
CA LYS A 78 -8.67 22.47 -5.87
C LYS A 78 -8.18 21.12 -6.37
N ARG A 79 -8.38 20.04 -5.62
CA ARG A 79 -7.86 18.71 -5.98
C ARG A 79 -8.81 17.90 -6.86
N GLN A 80 -10.09 18.27 -7.00
CA GLN A 80 -11.07 17.42 -7.69
C GLN A 80 -10.65 17.07 -9.13
N SER A 81 -10.02 18.01 -9.84
CA SER A 81 -9.51 17.77 -11.21
C SER A 81 -8.42 16.69 -11.25
N ASP A 82 -7.66 16.48 -10.17
CA ASP A 82 -6.56 15.53 -10.12
C ASP A 82 -7.00 14.11 -9.76
N LYS A 83 -8.24 13.95 -9.27
CA LYS A 83 -8.78 12.65 -8.87
C LYS A 83 -8.78 11.66 -10.03
N SER A 84 -9.08 12.12 -11.24
CA SER A 84 -9.06 11.32 -12.46
C SER A 84 -7.68 10.75 -12.78
N ARG A 85 -6.61 11.50 -12.50
CA ARG A 85 -5.24 11.06 -12.72
C ARG A 85 -4.92 9.83 -11.86
N ILE A 86 -5.21 9.89 -10.55
CA ILE A 86 -4.95 8.75 -9.65
C ILE A 86 -5.75 7.53 -10.10
N LYS A 87 -7.02 7.73 -10.46
CA LYS A 87 -7.90 6.69 -10.99
C LYS A 87 -7.26 5.99 -12.20
N ASN A 88 -6.91 6.78 -13.21
CA ASN A 88 -6.37 6.31 -14.47
C ASN A 88 -5.03 5.60 -14.28
N VAL A 89 -4.15 6.12 -13.42
CA VAL A 89 -2.86 5.50 -13.14
C VAL A 89 -3.05 4.14 -12.47
N ILE A 90 -3.88 4.04 -11.44
CA ILE A 90 -4.15 2.76 -10.77
C ILE A 90 -4.73 1.75 -11.76
N ASP A 91 -5.73 2.14 -12.55
CA ASP A 91 -6.36 1.23 -13.50
C ASP A 91 -5.40 0.80 -14.62
N THR A 92 -4.59 1.72 -15.14
CA THR A 92 -3.55 1.42 -16.12
C THR A 92 -2.52 0.44 -15.55
N VAL A 93 -2.13 0.59 -14.29
CA VAL A 93 -1.19 -0.32 -13.64
C VAL A 93 -1.78 -1.73 -13.51
N PHE A 94 -3.05 -1.86 -13.12
CA PHE A 94 -3.74 -3.16 -13.07
C PHE A 94 -3.98 -3.78 -14.45
N LEU A 95 -4.16 -2.98 -15.50
CA LEU A 95 -4.36 -3.46 -16.86
C LEU A 95 -3.06 -3.93 -17.51
N LYS A 96 -1.97 -3.17 -17.34
CA LYS A 96 -0.68 -3.44 -17.97
C LYS A 96 0.13 -4.49 -17.22
N ASN A 97 -0.03 -4.57 -15.91
CA ASN A 97 0.76 -5.42 -15.05
C ASN A 97 -0.14 -6.45 -14.38
N ASN A 98 0.41 -7.62 -14.16
CA ASN A 98 -0.30 -8.68 -13.46
C ASN A 98 -0.17 -8.49 -11.95
N ILE A 99 -0.90 -7.51 -11.41
CA ILE A 99 -0.86 -7.19 -9.99
C ILE A 99 -1.68 -8.23 -9.22
N ILE A 100 -1.00 -9.04 -8.41
CA ILE A 100 -1.61 -10.06 -7.55
C ILE A 100 -1.46 -9.74 -6.06
N ILE A 101 -0.59 -8.79 -5.69
CA ILE A 101 -0.40 -8.34 -4.30
C ILE A 101 -0.23 -6.81 -4.24
N LEU A 102 -0.61 -6.21 -3.11
CA LEU A 102 -0.50 -4.75 -2.91
C LEU A 102 0.92 -4.18 -3.02
N PRO A 103 1.98 -4.83 -2.51
CA PRO A 103 3.35 -4.31 -2.69
C PRO A 103 3.75 -4.12 -4.15
N GLN A 104 3.31 -5.00 -5.06
CA GLN A 104 3.55 -4.81 -6.50
C GLN A 104 2.87 -3.54 -7.01
N LEU A 105 1.61 -3.31 -6.62
CA LEU A 105 0.88 -2.10 -6.97
C LEU A 105 1.65 -0.87 -6.50
N ILE A 106 2.09 -0.87 -5.24
CA ILE A 106 2.80 0.27 -4.63
C ILE A 106 4.10 0.56 -5.39
N LYS A 107 4.88 -0.47 -5.72
CA LYS A 107 6.12 -0.31 -6.50
C LYS A 107 5.87 0.29 -7.89
N GLN A 108 4.79 -0.12 -8.56
CA GLN A 108 4.44 0.43 -9.88
C GLN A 108 3.89 1.86 -9.77
N LEU A 109 3.08 2.16 -8.75
CA LEU A 109 2.59 3.51 -8.49
C LEU A 109 3.74 4.48 -8.17
N GLN A 110 4.75 4.02 -7.44
CA GLN A 110 5.93 4.82 -7.12
C GLN A 110 6.69 5.24 -8.38
N LYS A 111 6.82 4.36 -9.38
CA LYS A 111 7.41 4.70 -10.71
C LYS A 111 6.60 5.78 -11.44
N GLU A 112 5.29 5.82 -11.22
CA GLU A 112 4.40 6.84 -11.78
C GLU A 112 4.39 8.15 -10.97
N GLY A 113 5.18 8.21 -9.89
CA GLY A 113 5.30 9.36 -9.00
C GLY A 113 4.18 9.44 -7.96
N ILE A 114 3.56 8.31 -7.61
CA ILE A 114 2.50 8.23 -6.60
C ILE A 114 2.97 7.33 -5.44
N ASP A 115 3.24 7.95 -4.30
CA ASP A 115 3.51 7.22 -3.07
C ASP A 115 2.21 6.74 -2.43
N THR A 116 2.27 5.57 -1.80
CA THR A 116 1.11 4.95 -1.14
C THR A 116 1.41 4.73 0.34
N VAL A 117 0.57 5.30 1.19
CA VAL A 117 0.64 5.12 2.64
C VAL A 117 -0.49 4.22 3.08
N LEU A 118 -0.14 3.07 3.63
CA LEU A 118 -1.09 2.11 4.18
C LEU A 118 -1.32 2.37 5.66
N ARG A 119 -2.54 2.06 6.11
CA ARG A 119 -2.88 1.99 7.53
C ARG A 119 -3.29 0.57 7.87
N GLN A 120 -2.61 0.04 8.89
CA GLN A 120 -2.77 -1.33 9.34
C GLN A 120 -3.11 -1.32 10.83
N ASN A 121 -3.90 -2.29 11.28
CA ASN A 121 -4.07 -2.55 12.70
C ASN A 121 -2.89 -3.40 13.24
N GLU A 122 -2.88 -3.67 14.54
CA GLU A 122 -1.85 -4.50 15.19
C GLU A 122 -1.77 -5.94 14.65
N VAL A 123 -2.84 -6.40 14.01
CA VAL A 123 -2.94 -7.73 13.36
C VAL A 123 -2.52 -7.65 11.88
N GLY A 124 -1.95 -6.54 11.41
CA GLY A 124 -1.49 -6.37 10.04
C GLY A 124 -2.60 -6.21 8.99
N LEU A 125 -3.88 -6.14 9.40
CA LEU A 125 -5.00 -5.93 8.49
C LEU A 125 -5.00 -4.50 7.98
N ILE A 126 -4.82 -4.35 6.67
CA ILE A 126 -4.85 -3.06 5.97
C ILE A 126 -6.30 -2.58 5.91
N TYR A 127 -6.63 -1.54 6.67
CA TYR A 127 -7.98 -0.96 6.68
C TYR A 127 -8.05 0.37 5.91
N GLY A 128 -6.90 1.00 5.63
CA GLY A 128 -6.84 2.28 4.94
C GLY A 128 -5.68 2.36 3.96
N VAL A 129 -5.89 3.11 2.88
CA VAL A 129 -4.87 3.42 1.87
C VAL A 129 -4.97 4.90 1.52
N THR A 130 -3.84 5.59 1.42
CA THR A 130 -3.78 6.99 1.02
C THR A 130 -2.74 7.15 -0.07
N PHE A 131 -3.12 7.81 -1.16
CA PHE A 131 -2.27 8.07 -2.32
C PHE A 131 -1.75 9.50 -2.25
N VAL A 132 -0.45 9.67 -2.44
CA VAL A 132 0.26 10.95 -2.49
C VAL A 132 0.85 11.10 -3.88
N ASP A 133 0.19 11.87 -4.74
CA ASP A 133 0.69 12.14 -6.09
C ASP A 133 1.67 13.31 -6.07
N HIS A 134 2.93 13.04 -6.38
CA HIS A 134 3.98 14.05 -6.40
C HIS A 134 3.94 14.94 -7.65
N LYS A 135 3.23 14.56 -8.72
CA LYS A 135 3.10 15.40 -9.92
C LYS A 135 2.07 16.50 -9.69
N THR A 136 0.86 16.14 -9.27
CA THR A 136 -0.22 17.11 -9.00
C THR A 136 -0.17 17.71 -7.60
N LYS A 137 0.66 17.14 -6.71
CA LYS A 137 0.72 17.43 -5.27
C LYS A 137 -0.61 17.16 -4.56
N SER A 138 -1.45 16.27 -5.09
CA SER A 138 -2.73 15.92 -4.48
C SER A 138 -2.64 14.67 -3.63
N VAL A 139 -3.39 14.68 -2.53
CA VAL A 139 -3.46 13.57 -1.57
C VAL A 139 -4.89 13.11 -1.49
N PHE A 140 -5.10 11.81 -1.59
CA PHE A 140 -6.43 11.22 -1.52
C PHE A 140 -6.43 9.94 -0.69
N ASN A 141 -7.35 9.85 0.26
CA ASN A 141 -7.75 8.56 0.78
C ASN A 141 -8.37 7.71 -0.34
N GLY A 142 -8.04 6.41 -0.40
CA GLY A 142 -8.54 5.51 -1.43
C GLY A 142 -10.07 5.47 -1.50
N SER A 143 -10.74 5.50 -0.34
CA SER A 143 -12.21 5.57 -0.28
C SER A 143 -12.77 6.87 -0.87
N SER A 144 -12.03 7.98 -0.80
CA SER A 144 -12.41 9.26 -1.41
C SER A 144 -12.22 9.27 -2.92
N VAL A 145 -11.30 8.44 -3.45
CA VAL A 145 -11.19 8.21 -4.90
C VAL A 145 -12.37 7.36 -5.38
N GLY A 146 -12.67 6.27 -4.70
CA GLY A 146 -13.85 5.43 -4.94
C GLY A 146 -13.78 4.11 -4.18
N LYS A 147 -14.90 3.39 -4.08
CA LYS A 147 -14.99 2.13 -3.32
C LYS A 147 -13.98 1.08 -3.82
N GLU A 148 -13.75 1.02 -5.12
CA GLU A 148 -12.79 0.13 -5.79
C GLU A 148 -11.31 0.49 -5.53
N TYR A 149 -11.02 1.72 -5.10
CA TYR A 149 -9.69 2.19 -4.73
C TYR A 149 -9.44 2.20 -3.21
N SER A 150 -10.44 1.80 -2.43
CA SER A 150 -10.27 1.57 -0.99
C SER A 150 -9.31 0.40 -0.74
N ALA A 151 -8.78 0.29 0.49
CA ALA A 151 -7.91 -0.83 0.86
C ALA A 151 -8.54 -2.19 0.53
N LYS A 152 -9.81 -2.38 0.93
CA LYS A 152 -10.59 -3.59 0.63
C LYS A 152 -10.82 -3.78 -0.88
N GLY A 153 -11.09 -2.69 -1.62
CA GLY A 153 -11.29 -2.74 -3.07
C GLY A 153 -10.04 -3.21 -3.81
N LEU A 154 -8.88 -2.67 -3.46
CA LEU A 154 -7.60 -3.04 -4.06
C LEU A 154 -7.20 -4.48 -3.71
N GLN A 155 -7.40 -4.91 -2.46
CA GLN A 155 -7.20 -6.30 -2.05
C GLN A 155 -8.11 -7.24 -2.84
N GLY A 156 -9.38 -6.89 -3.02
CA GLY A 156 -10.31 -7.66 -3.83
C GLY A 156 -9.85 -7.80 -5.29
N ARG A 157 -9.33 -6.73 -5.90
CA ARG A 157 -8.75 -6.77 -7.26
C ARG A 157 -7.52 -7.68 -7.34
N CYS A 158 -6.65 -7.62 -6.32
CA CYS A 158 -5.49 -8.50 -6.22
C CYS A 158 -5.92 -9.98 -6.15
N ASN A 159 -6.88 -10.30 -5.28
CA ASN A 159 -7.40 -11.67 -5.12
C ASN A 159 -8.08 -12.19 -6.40
N ALA A 160 -8.89 -11.36 -7.05
CA ALA A 160 -9.52 -11.74 -8.33
C ALA A 160 -8.48 -12.05 -9.43
N ASN A 161 -7.34 -11.35 -9.43
CA ASN A 161 -6.23 -11.65 -10.34
C ASN A 161 -5.46 -12.92 -9.93
N GLN A 162 -5.43 -13.28 -8.64
CA GLN A 162 -4.90 -14.56 -8.19
C GLN A 162 -5.80 -15.72 -8.66
N ASP A 163 -7.12 -15.58 -8.51
CA ASP A 163 -8.08 -16.62 -8.90
C ASP A 163 -8.05 -16.91 -10.41
N LYS A 164 -7.92 -15.86 -11.24
CA LYS A 164 -7.77 -16.00 -12.70
C LYS A 164 -6.53 -16.79 -13.10
N LYS A 165 -5.42 -16.64 -12.38
CA LYS A 165 -4.20 -17.42 -12.65
C LYS A 165 -4.36 -18.91 -12.36
N THR A 166 -5.12 -19.24 -11.32
CA THR A 166 -5.35 -20.65 -10.96
C THR A 166 -6.25 -21.37 -11.98
N ALA A 167 -6.95 -20.64 -12.84
CA ALA A 167 -7.84 -21.17 -13.87
C ALA A 167 -7.24 -21.16 -15.29
N GLU A 168 -6.25 -20.29 -15.57
CA GLU A 168 -5.60 -20.14 -16.87
C GLU A 168 -4.10 -20.44 -16.74
N ASP A 169 -3.73 -21.72 -16.80
CA ASP A 169 -2.36 -22.24 -16.62
C ASP A 169 -1.35 -21.85 -17.71
N GLU A 170 -1.68 -20.95 -18.65
CA GLU A 170 -0.75 -20.56 -19.69
C GLU A 170 -0.74 -19.03 -19.91
N LYS A 171 0.43 -18.42 -19.66
CA LYS A 171 0.99 -17.21 -20.31
C LYS A 171 1.23 -15.92 -19.50
N VAL A 172 1.20 -15.91 -18.17
CA VAL A 172 1.75 -14.73 -17.46
C VAL A 172 2.73 -15.12 -16.37
N ALA A 173 3.94 -15.46 -16.82
CA ALA A 173 5.13 -15.51 -15.99
C ALA A 173 5.44 -14.07 -15.51
N ILE A 174 4.82 -13.65 -14.41
CA ILE A 174 5.55 -12.78 -13.49
C ILE A 174 6.70 -13.64 -13.01
N SER A 175 7.93 -13.18 -13.22
CA SER A 175 9.08 -13.90 -12.72
C SER A 175 8.90 -14.06 -11.20
N ARG A 176 8.94 -15.30 -10.69
CA ARG A 176 8.93 -15.56 -9.24
C ARG A 176 9.98 -14.70 -8.53
N GLN A 177 11.09 -14.37 -9.23
CA GLN A 177 12.14 -13.50 -8.71
C GLN A 177 11.62 -12.08 -8.46
N GLU A 178 10.84 -11.48 -9.38
CA GLU A 178 10.26 -10.14 -9.16
C GLU A 178 9.35 -10.11 -7.93
N LEU A 179 8.57 -11.17 -7.70
CA LEU A 179 7.72 -11.29 -6.51
C LEU A 179 8.56 -11.39 -5.23
N ILE A 180 9.60 -12.22 -5.25
CA ILE A 180 10.52 -12.40 -4.11
C ILE A 180 11.23 -11.08 -3.79
N GLU A 181 11.74 -10.38 -4.79
CA GLU A 181 12.41 -9.09 -4.62
C GLU A 181 11.48 -8.04 -4.02
N VAL A 182 10.25 -7.94 -4.53
CA VAL A 182 9.24 -7.03 -3.99
C VAL A 182 8.93 -7.39 -2.54
N LEU A 183 8.78 -8.67 -2.21
CA LEU A 183 8.48 -9.07 -0.84
C LEU A 183 9.64 -8.84 0.11
N GLN A 184 10.87 -9.05 -0.32
CA GLN A 184 12.07 -8.74 0.47
C GLN A 184 12.16 -7.24 0.75
N GLU A 185 11.95 -6.40 -0.26
CA GLU A 185 11.97 -4.93 -0.13
C GLU A 185 10.91 -4.41 0.85
N TYR A 186 9.76 -5.07 0.89
CA TYR A 186 8.62 -4.65 1.70
C TYR A 186 8.43 -5.47 3.00
N LYS A 187 9.31 -6.43 3.29
CA LYS A 187 9.23 -7.30 4.48
C LYS A 187 9.19 -6.52 5.79
N ASP A 188 10.03 -5.50 5.91
CA ASP A 188 10.14 -4.70 7.13
C ASP A 188 9.06 -3.59 7.20
N LYS A 189 8.52 -3.18 6.05
CA LYS A 189 7.46 -2.16 5.94
C LYS A 189 6.06 -2.73 6.15
N PHE A 190 5.90 -4.05 6.07
CA PHE A 190 4.62 -4.72 6.21
C PHE A 190 4.72 -5.82 7.27
N GLN A 191 3.91 -5.72 8.32
CA GLN A 191 3.60 -6.88 9.16
C GLN A 191 2.64 -7.79 8.38
N PHE A 192 3.19 -8.55 7.43
CA PHE A 192 2.43 -9.47 6.60
C PHE A 192 1.99 -10.69 7.41
N ASN A 193 0.87 -10.59 8.13
CA ASN A 193 0.24 -11.79 8.71
C ASN A 193 -0.36 -12.73 7.64
N GLU A 194 -0.41 -12.27 6.38
CA GLU A 194 -0.79 -13.06 5.20
C GLU A 194 0.40 -13.79 4.53
N LEU A 195 1.64 -13.61 5.03
CA LEU A 195 2.83 -14.34 4.53
C LEU A 195 2.66 -15.87 4.51
N PRO A 196 2.07 -16.53 5.53
CA PRO A 196 1.93 -17.99 5.52
C PRO A 196 1.00 -18.48 4.40
N LYS A 197 -0.16 -17.84 4.22
CA LYS A 197 -1.08 -18.16 3.11
C LYS A 197 -0.44 -17.94 1.74
N PHE A 198 0.46 -16.96 1.65
CA PHE A 198 1.18 -16.64 0.44
C PHE A 198 2.35 -17.58 0.16
N ILE A 199 3.08 -18.03 1.19
CA ILE A 199 4.06 -19.12 1.09
C ILE A 199 3.36 -20.40 0.64
N ASP A 200 2.18 -20.71 1.20
CA ASP A 200 1.38 -21.85 0.74
C ASP A 200 0.95 -21.69 -0.73
N LEU A 201 0.58 -20.50 -1.18
CA LEU A 201 0.26 -20.23 -2.59
C LEU A 201 1.49 -20.41 -3.51
N LEU A 202 2.66 -19.95 -3.07
CA LEU A 202 3.93 -20.16 -3.78
C LEU A 202 4.34 -21.65 -3.80
N MET A 203 4.17 -22.37 -2.69
CA MET A 203 4.52 -23.78 -2.53
C MET A 203 3.54 -24.73 -3.23
N LYS A 204 2.26 -24.35 -3.38
CA LYS A 204 1.27 -25.16 -4.12
C LYS A 204 1.70 -25.42 -5.56
N SER A 205 2.36 -24.46 -6.21
CA SER A 205 2.90 -24.65 -7.56
C SER A 205 4.16 -25.52 -7.65
N GLU A 206 4.70 -26.01 -6.52
CA GLU A 206 5.79 -27.02 -6.52
C GLU A 206 5.26 -28.46 -6.42
N ASN A 207 4.00 -28.67 -6.03
CA ASN A 207 3.45 -30.01 -5.85
C ASN A 207 2.84 -30.66 -7.10
N ASP A 208 2.76 -29.94 -8.23
CA ASP A 208 2.27 -30.53 -9.49
C ASP A 208 3.34 -31.27 -10.30
N TYR A 209 4.59 -31.29 -9.83
CA TYR A 209 5.64 -32.17 -10.38
C TYR A 209 5.75 -33.51 -9.65
N GLN A 210 4.63 -34.16 -9.32
CA GLN A 210 4.67 -35.58 -8.98
C GLN A 210 3.33 -36.30 -9.11
N CYS A 211 2.79 -36.33 -10.33
CA CYS A 211 2.00 -37.49 -10.73
C CYS A 211 2.20 -37.77 -12.21
N VAL A 212 3.34 -38.37 -12.58
CA VAL A 212 3.39 -39.14 -13.82
C VAL A 212 2.55 -40.39 -13.54
N PRO A 213 1.42 -40.62 -14.23
CA PRO A 213 0.65 -41.84 -14.04
C PRO A 213 1.56 -43.04 -14.26
N LYS A 214 1.46 -44.06 -13.39
CA LYS A 214 2.29 -45.29 -13.47
C LYS A 214 2.14 -46.04 -14.81
N GLU A 215 1.19 -45.62 -15.65
CA GLU A 215 0.88 -46.14 -16.98
C GLU A 215 1.94 -45.80 -18.04
N PHE A 216 2.80 -44.79 -17.80
CA PHE A 216 3.86 -44.41 -18.76
C PHE A 216 5.27 -44.92 -18.40
N LYS A 217 5.40 -45.90 -17.50
CA LYS A 217 6.68 -46.59 -17.31
C LYS A 217 6.90 -47.60 -18.45
N ARG A 218 7.65 -47.18 -19.48
CA ARG A 218 8.14 -48.09 -20.53
C ARG A 218 8.88 -49.27 -19.89
N ARG A 219 8.32 -50.48 -20.04
CA ARG A 219 9.01 -51.74 -19.71
C ARG A 219 10.29 -51.84 -20.54
N ARG A 220 11.46 -51.78 -19.91
CA ARG A 220 12.73 -52.18 -20.54
C ARG A 220 12.66 -53.68 -20.84
N LYS A 221 12.68 -54.06 -22.13
CA LYS A 221 12.92 -55.45 -22.55
C LYS A 221 14.32 -55.85 -22.11
N LYS A 222 14.44 -56.91 -21.30
CA LYS A 222 15.72 -57.58 -21.05
C LYS A 222 16.19 -58.18 -22.38
N LYS A 223 17.41 -57.83 -22.81
CA LYS A 223 18.15 -58.61 -23.81
C LYS A 223 18.77 -59.78 -23.06
N ASP A 224 18.38 -60.99 -23.44
CA ASP A 224 19.10 -62.20 -23.02
C ASP A 224 20.48 -62.20 -23.69
N LEU A 225 21.54 -62.28 -22.89
CA LEU A 225 22.86 -62.65 -23.37
C LEU A 225 22.91 -64.19 -23.42
N ARG A 226 23.26 -64.72 -24.59
CA ARG A 226 23.78 -66.08 -24.76
C ARG A 226 25.21 -66.17 -24.26
#